data_AF-A0AA91TYL9-F1
#
_entry.id   AF-A0AA91TYL9-F1
#
_cell.length_a   1.000
_cell.length_b   1.000
_cell.length_c   1.000
_cell.angle_alpha   90.00
_cell.angle_beta   90.00
_cell.angle_gamma   90.00
#
_symmetry.space_group_name_H-M   'P 1'
#
loop_
_entity.id
_entity.type
_entity.pdbx_description
1 polymer ?
#
loop_
_entity_poly.entity_id
_entity_poly.type
_entity_poly.pdbx_seq_one_letter_code
_entity_poly.pdbx_strand_id
1 'polypeptide(L)'
;MHPTTLIYSLVTNTRTRIHSIELPIRATARSLQLELPFANVDVWLGGYGEINGRILQSFSCEETARSSYNRLCDRIKVCTSSLAKVEAAGKGPTEKSRKVRVLAVYVGYPEDYRVPVEAVYTHTITIPASMVKEISGSLYVPRWFLRKALIDRQVRQPYEHLVRVEGEWDGEEKLWREVFEPMLNYLNEPASSISKKCSSRALSHSLADAQ
;
A
#
# COMPACT_ATOMS: atom_id res chain seq x y z
N MET A 1 -21.40 14.45 -8.11
CA MET A 1 -20.21 13.58 -8.26
C MET A 1 -20.69 12.14 -8.24
N HIS A 2 -20.71 11.47 -9.39
CA HIS A 2 -21.09 10.06 -9.45
C HIS A 2 -20.00 9.24 -8.76
N PRO A 3 -20.35 8.26 -7.89
CA PRO A 3 -19.37 7.32 -7.38
C PRO A 3 -18.91 6.46 -8.57
N THR A 4 -17.69 6.70 -9.04
CA THR A 4 -17.03 5.79 -9.96
C THR A 4 -16.93 4.46 -9.22
N THR A 5 -17.79 3.52 -9.59
CA THR A 5 -17.73 2.15 -9.09
C THR A 5 -16.43 1.59 -9.63
N LEU A 6 -15.35 1.64 -8.85
CA LEU A 6 -14.13 0.91 -9.16
C LEU A 6 -14.49 -0.57 -9.02
N ILE A 7 -14.80 -1.19 -10.17
CA ILE A 7 -15.14 -2.60 -10.27
C ILE A 7 -13.83 -3.36 -10.07
N TYR A 8 -13.55 -3.74 -8.81
CA TYR A 8 -12.66 -4.86 -8.56
C TYR A 8 -13.34 -6.11 -9.13
N SER A 9 -12.80 -6.65 -10.22
CA SER A 9 -13.28 -7.91 -10.76
C SER A 9 -12.67 -9.04 -9.95
N LEU A 10 -13.54 -9.78 -9.25
CA LEU A 10 -13.17 -11.05 -8.65
C LEU A 10 -13.18 -12.10 -9.76
N VAL A 11 -12.01 -12.49 -10.25
CA VAL A 11 -11.90 -13.61 -11.20
C VAL A 11 -11.79 -14.89 -10.39
N THR A 12 -12.85 -15.69 -10.41
CA THR A 12 -12.89 -16.98 -9.70
C THR A 12 -12.59 -18.11 -10.67
N ASN A 13 -11.46 -18.78 -10.52
CA ASN A 13 -11.25 -20.04 -11.20
C ASN A 13 -11.92 -21.15 -10.38
N THR A 14 -13.10 -21.59 -10.82
CA THR A 14 -13.92 -22.59 -10.13
C THR A 14 -13.24 -23.96 -9.98
N ARG A 15 -12.23 -24.24 -10.83
CA ARG A 15 -11.48 -25.50 -10.78
C ARG A 15 -10.37 -25.48 -9.73
N THR A 16 -9.77 -24.31 -9.48
CA THR A 16 -8.65 -24.17 -8.53
C THR A 16 -9.01 -23.45 -7.24
N ARG A 17 -10.22 -22.89 -7.12
CA ARG A 17 -10.65 -22.00 -6.02
C ARG A 17 -9.65 -20.86 -5.77
N ILE A 18 -9.02 -20.39 -6.85
CA ILE A 18 -8.16 -19.21 -6.81
C ILE A 18 -9.02 -18.02 -7.22
N HIS A 19 -8.95 -16.99 -6.39
CA HIS A 19 -9.67 -15.75 -6.57
C HIS A 19 -8.64 -14.65 -6.79
N SER A 20 -8.81 -13.88 -7.85
CA SER A 20 -7.93 -12.75 -8.14
C SER A 20 -8.67 -11.44 -7.99
N ILE A 21 -8.06 -10.48 -7.31
CA ILE A 21 -8.45 -9.07 -7.33
C ILE A 21 -7.61 -8.37 -8.39
N GLU A 22 -8.30 -7.67 -9.28
CA GLU A 22 -7.67 -6.75 -10.21
C GLU A 22 -7.76 -5.32 -9.68
N LEU A 23 -6.61 -4.72 -9.42
CA LEU A 23 -6.51 -3.33 -8.98
C LEU A 23 -6.06 -2.45 -10.15
N PRO A 24 -6.81 -1.40 -10.51
CA PRO A 24 -6.45 -0.53 -11.61
C PRO A 24 -5.21 0.28 -11.27
N ILE A 25 -4.31 0.39 -12.25
CA ILE A 25 -3.17 1.28 -12.18
C ILE A 25 -3.20 2.28 -13.33
N ARG A 26 -2.74 3.49 -13.02
CA ARG A 26 -2.54 4.55 -14.00
C ARG A 26 -1.07 4.85 -14.12
N ALA A 27 -0.55 4.77 -15.34
CA ALA A 27 0.78 5.26 -15.65
C ALA A 27 0.80 6.80 -15.62
N THR A 28 1.77 7.35 -14.91
CA THR A 28 2.10 8.77 -14.94
C THR A 28 3.47 8.97 -15.58
N ALA A 29 3.85 10.23 -15.84
CA ALA A 29 5.16 10.54 -16.39
C ALA A 29 6.34 10.08 -15.51
N ARG A 30 6.12 9.74 -14.23
CA ARG A 30 7.18 9.46 -13.25
C ARG A 30 6.97 8.20 -12.40
N SER A 31 5.76 7.63 -12.41
CA SER A 31 5.39 6.52 -11.52
C SER A 31 4.15 5.78 -12.04
N LEU A 32 3.88 4.62 -11.44
CA LEU A 32 2.59 3.94 -11.54
C LEU A 32 1.77 4.26 -10.30
N GLN A 33 0.52 4.66 -10.48
CA GLN A 33 -0.42 4.98 -9.41
C GLN A 33 -1.48 3.90 -9.29
N LEU A 34 -1.66 3.37 -8.10
CA LEU A 34 -2.79 2.55 -7.74
C LEU A 34 -4.00 3.43 -7.50
N GLU A 35 -5.06 3.20 -8.26
CA GLU A 35 -6.33 3.93 -8.14
C GLU A 35 -7.26 3.18 -7.20
N LEU A 36 -7.42 3.71 -5.98
CA LEU A 36 -8.31 3.16 -4.97
C LEU A 36 -9.49 4.13 -4.75
N PRO A 37 -10.66 3.62 -4.31
CA PRO A 37 -11.86 4.42 -4.03
C PRO A 37 -11.61 5.58 -3.06
N PHE A 38 -10.62 5.41 -2.19
CA PHE A 38 -10.30 6.35 -1.12
C PHE A 38 -8.93 7.03 -1.28
N ALA A 39 -8.12 6.65 -2.28
CA ALA A 39 -6.77 7.21 -2.46
C ALA A 39 -6.17 6.91 -3.84
N ASN A 40 -5.29 7.80 -4.30
CA ASN A 40 -4.34 7.51 -5.38
C ASN A 40 -2.94 7.45 -4.77
N VAL A 41 -2.26 6.32 -4.90
CA VAL A 41 -0.96 6.11 -4.25
C VAL A 41 0.04 5.51 -5.24
N ASP A 42 1.28 6.03 -5.25
CA ASP A 42 2.29 5.42 -6.11
C ASP A 42 2.67 4.03 -5.59
N VAL A 43 2.95 3.12 -6.51
CA VAL A 43 3.32 1.73 -6.22
C VAL A 43 4.54 1.32 -7.02
N TRP A 44 5.49 0.64 -6.37
CA TRP A 44 6.65 0.05 -7.04
C TRP A 44 6.34 -1.39 -7.47
N LEU A 45 6.41 -1.69 -8.78
CA LEU A 45 6.05 -3.03 -9.28
C LEU A 45 7.19 -4.07 -9.30
N GLY A 46 8.45 -3.64 -9.23
CA GLY A 46 9.60 -4.52 -8.98
C GLY A 46 9.60 -5.88 -9.69
N GLY A 47 9.35 -5.92 -11.00
CA GLY A 47 9.39 -7.15 -11.81
C GLY A 47 8.10 -7.99 -11.84
N TYR A 48 7.01 -7.54 -11.22
CA TYR A 48 5.69 -8.17 -11.38
C TYR A 48 4.97 -7.60 -12.61
N GLY A 49 4.36 -8.50 -13.38
CA GLY A 49 3.65 -8.17 -14.61
C GLY A 49 2.46 -7.26 -14.34
N GLU A 50 2.57 -6.01 -14.79
CA GLU A 50 1.41 -5.27 -15.24
C GLU A 50 0.73 -6.12 -16.34
N ILE A 51 -0.55 -6.39 -16.17
CA ILE A 51 -1.35 -6.99 -17.23
C ILE A 51 -2.43 -5.97 -17.57
N ASN A 52 -2.32 -5.34 -18.75
CA ASN A 52 -3.31 -4.38 -19.26
C ASN A 52 -3.64 -3.23 -18.28
N GLY A 53 -2.64 -2.62 -17.64
CA GLY A 53 -2.87 -1.53 -16.69
C GLY A 53 -3.51 -1.97 -15.37
N ARG A 54 -3.32 -3.22 -14.94
CA ARG A 54 -3.85 -3.76 -13.68
C ARG A 54 -2.80 -4.54 -12.90
N ILE A 55 -2.89 -4.49 -11.57
CA ILE A 55 -2.19 -5.40 -10.65
C ILE A 55 -3.13 -6.54 -10.30
N LEU A 56 -2.70 -7.77 -10.58
CA LEU A 56 -3.41 -8.98 -10.20
C LEU A 56 -2.92 -9.48 -8.84
N GLN A 57 -3.83 -9.64 -7.87
CA GLN A 57 -3.56 -10.26 -6.58
C GLN A 57 -4.41 -11.50 -6.41
N SER A 58 -3.78 -12.68 -6.50
CA SER A 58 -4.47 -13.97 -6.39
C SER A 58 -4.34 -14.56 -4.99
N PHE A 59 -5.44 -15.04 -4.42
CA PHE A 59 -5.48 -15.72 -3.14
C PHE A 59 -6.62 -16.76 -3.11
N SER A 60 -6.51 -17.73 -2.21
CA SER A 60 -7.46 -18.83 -2.05
C SER A 60 -7.94 -19.02 -0.60
N CYS A 61 -7.26 -18.39 0.36
CA CYS A 61 -7.61 -18.39 1.78
C CYS A 61 -7.15 -17.08 2.44
N GLU A 62 -7.55 -16.86 3.70
CA GLU A 62 -7.18 -15.66 4.48
C GLU A 62 -5.67 -15.44 4.53
N GLU A 63 -4.89 -16.50 4.77
CA GLU A 63 -3.43 -16.40 4.86
C GLU A 63 -2.82 -15.86 3.56
N THR A 64 -3.24 -16.39 2.41
CA THR A 64 -2.78 -15.91 1.11
C THR A 64 -3.29 -14.48 0.81
N ALA A 65 -4.49 -14.12 1.25
CA ALA A 65 -5.01 -12.77 1.10
C ALA A 65 -4.22 -11.76 1.94
N ARG A 66 -3.88 -12.10 3.18
CA ARG A 66 -2.99 -11.32 4.06
C ARG A 66 -1.60 -11.18 3.45
N SER A 67 -1.06 -12.24 2.87
CA SER A 67 0.23 -12.20 2.19
C SER A 67 0.22 -11.24 0.98
N SER A 68 -0.81 -11.32 0.13
CA SER A 68 -0.99 -10.40 -1.00
C SER A 68 -1.18 -8.94 -0.56
N TYR A 69 -1.97 -8.72 0.49
CA TYR A 69 -2.16 -7.41 1.10
C TYR A 69 -0.84 -6.82 1.62
N ASN A 70 -0.08 -7.59 2.40
CA ASN A 70 1.20 -7.14 2.97
C ASN A 70 2.19 -6.81 1.85
N ARG A 71 2.29 -7.66 0.82
CA ARG A 71 3.14 -7.41 -0.36
C ARG A 71 2.78 -6.10 -1.06
N LEU A 72 1.49 -5.79 -1.19
CA LEU A 72 1.05 -4.54 -1.80
C LEU A 72 1.39 -3.34 -0.92
N CYS A 73 1.19 -3.45 0.40
CA CYS A 73 1.57 -2.40 1.36
C CYS A 73 3.07 -2.13 1.32
N ASP A 74 3.91 -3.17 1.26
CA ASP A 74 5.37 -3.01 1.19
C ASP A 74 5.81 -2.28 -0.09
N ARG A 75 5.15 -2.53 -1.22
CA ARG A 75 5.40 -1.80 -2.47
C ARG A 75 5.05 -0.32 -2.39
N ILE A 76 3.99 0.01 -1.63
CA ILE A 76 3.59 1.40 -1.37
C ILE A 76 4.60 2.07 -0.43
N LYS A 77 5.15 1.35 0.56
CA LYS A 77 6.13 1.90 1.52
C LYS A 77 7.44 2.33 0.85
N VAL A 78 7.82 1.70 -0.26
CA VAL A 78 9.00 2.07 -1.07
C VAL A 78 8.82 3.44 -1.73
N CYS A 79 7.58 3.81 -2.06
CA CYS A 79 7.25 5.07 -2.71
C CYS A 79 7.23 6.27 -1.74
N THR A 80 7.23 7.48 -2.31
CA THR A 80 7.39 8.73 -1.54
C THR A 80 6.11 9.55 -1.41
N SER A 81 5.04 9.19 -2.11
CA SER A 81 3.79 9.97 -2.20
C SER A 81 2.83 9.78 -1.03
N SER A 82 2.94 8.70 -0.27
CA SER A 82 2.08 8.45 0.89
C SER A 82 2.60 9.09 2.18
N LEU A 83 1.74 9.17 3.19
CA LEU A 83 2.16 9.44 4.55
C LEU A 83 2.66 8.14 5.20
N ALA A 84 3.63 8.26 6.11
CA ALA A 84 4.06 7.18 6.98
C ALA A 84 3.64 7.50 8.42
N LYS A 85 3.07 6.50 9.09
CA LYS A 85 2.82 6.52 10.52
C LYS A 85 4.15 6.62 11.27
N VAL A 86 4.22 7.51 12.23
CA VAL A 86 5.40 7.77 13.05
C VAL A 86 5.03 7.86 14.53
N GLU A 87 6.01 7.65 15.40
CA GLU A 87 5.82 7.81 16.83
C GLU A 87 6.29 9.18 17.31
N ALA A 88 5.62 9.73 18.32
CA ALA A 88 6.08 10.95 18.97
C ALA A 88 7.36 10.69 19.77
N ALA A 89 8.38 11.52 19.58
CA ALA A 89 9.67 11.43 20.28
C ALA A 89 9.93 12.61 21.23
N GLY A 90 8.97 13.51 21.36
CA GLY A 90 9.04 14.71 22.22
C GLY A 90 8.98 16.03 21.45
N LYS A 91 9.22 17.12 22.19
CA LYS A 91 9.23 18.48 21.64
C LYS A 91 10.48 18.70 20.77
N GLY A 92 10.34 19.48 19.71
CA GLY A 92 11.48 19.95 18.92
C GLY A 92 12.23 21.09 19.63
N PRO A 93 13.33 21.57 19.01
CA PRO A 93 14.10 22.70 19.53
C PRO A 93 13.28 24.00 19.65
N THR A 94 12.23 24.13 18.84
CA THR A 94 11.28 25.26 18.86
C THR A 94 9.86 24.75 18.95
N GLU A 95 8.93 25.60 19.39
CA GLU A 95 7.49 25.28 19.42
C GLU A 95 6.90 24.92 18.04
N LYS A 96 7.54 25.39 16.97
CA LYS A 96 7.13 25.12 15.58
C LYS A 96 7.65 23.78 15.06
N SER A 97 8.30 22.98 15.90
CA SER A 97 8.93 21.73 15.51
C SER A 97 8.61 20.61 16.49
N ARG A 98 8.55 19.38 15.98
CA ARG A 98 8.29 18.17 16.76
C ARG A 98 9.35 17.13 16.43
N LYS A 99 9.76 16.34 17.43
CA LYS A 99 10.60 15.16 17.20
C LYS A 99 9.70 13.95 17.00
N VAL A 100 9.96 13.18 15.95
CA VAL A 100 9.29 11.92 15.66
C VAL A 100 10.32 10.79 15.54
N ARG A 101 9.93 9.58 15.94
CA ARG A 101 10.69 8.36 15.68
C ARG A 101 10.15 7.71 14.43
N VAL A 102 11.08 7.26 13.61
CA VAL A 102 10.80 6.57 12.35
C VAL A 102 11.76 5.40 12.22
N LEU A 103 11.24 4.29 11.73
CA LEU A 103 12.03 3.14 11.33
C LEU A 103 12.39 3.27 9.85
N ALA A 104 13.60 2.91 9.49
CA ALA A 104 14.07 2.95 8.11
C ALA A 104 14.87 1.70 7.80
N VAL A 105 14.71 1.19 6.58
CA VAL A 105 15.41 0.00 6.10
C VAL A 105 16.46 0.41 5.10
N TYR A 106 17.66 -0.08 5.35
CA TYR A 106 18.85 0.15 4.56
C TYR A 106 19.32 -1.18 3.98
N VAL A 107 19.81 -1.16 2.75
CA VAL A 107 20.54 -2.30 2.17
C VAL A 107 21.99 -1.92 2.10
N GLY A 108 22.83 -2.75 2.73
CA GLY A 108 24.29 -2.69 2.62
C GLY A 108 24.84 -3.96 2.01
N TYR A 109 26.06 -3.87 1.49
CA TYR A 109 26.84 -5.04 1.08
C TYR A 109 27.94 -5.25 2.12
N PRO A 110 27.85 -6.28 2.97
CA PRO A 110 28.99 -6.65 3.82
C PRO A 110 30.21 -6.98 2.93
N GLU A 111 31.42 -6.92 3.51
CA GLU A 111 32.72 -7.00 2.80
C GLU A 111 32.88 -8.20 1.85
N ASP A 112 32.05 -9.24 2.00
CA ASP A 112 32.04 -10.42 1.12
C ASP A 112 31.19 -10.24 -0.17
N TYR A 113 30.54 -9.09 -0.37
CA TYR A 113 29.80 -8.63 -1.58
C TYR A 113 28.77 -9.58 -2.21
N ARG A 114 28.45 -10.72 -1.59
CA ARG A 114 27.64 -11.77 -2.23
C ARG A 114 26.15 -11.67 -1.95
N VAL A 115 25.75 -11.11 -0.81
CA VAL A 115 24.34 -11.04 -0.41
C VAL A 115 24.03 -9.67 0.18
N PRO A 116 23.08 -8.91 -0.39
CA PRO A 116 22.62 -7.67 0.21
C PRO A 116 21.94 -7.99 1.54
N VAL A 117 22.30 -7.26 2.61
CA VAL A 117 21.68 -7.44 3.93
C VAL A 117 20.80 -6.23 4.20
N GLU A 118 19.52 -6.48 4.54
CA GLU A 118 18.63 -5.46 5.05
C GLU A 118 18.93 -5.20 6.53
N ALA A 119 19.23 -3.95 6.88
CA ALA A 119 19.36 -3.48 8.25
C ALA A 119 18.23 -2.49 8.55
N VAL A 120 17.61 -2.65 9.73
CA VAL A 120 16.52 -1.78 10.20
C VAL A 120 17.04 -0.88 11.32
N TYR A 121 16.94 0.43 11.13
CA TYR A 121 17.38 1.41 12.11
C TYR A 121 16.24 2.31 12.57
N THR A 122 16.26 2.68 13.85
CA THR A 122 15.37 3.70 14.41
C THR A 122 16.05 5.06 14.38
N HIS A 123 15.40 6.05 13.79
CA HIS A 123 15.88 7.42 13.76
C HIS A 123 14.91 8.35 14.47
N THR A 124 15.46 9.32 15.21
CA THR A 124 14.68 10.47 15.68
C THR A 124 14.93 11.65 14.73
N ILE A 125 13.87 12.19 14.15
CA ILE A 125 13.91 13.30 13.19
C ILE A 125 13.11 14.48 13.76
N THR A 126 13.69 15.68 13.69
CA THR A 126 12.96 16.92 13.98
C THR A 126 12.28 17.38 12.70
N ILE A 127 10.97 17.57 12.77
CA ILE A 127 10.15 17.98 11.63
C ILE A 127 9.30 19.21 11.97
N PRO A 128 8.90 20.03 10.98
CA PRO A 128 7.95 21.11 11.22
C PRO A 128 6.62 20.56 11.74
N ALA A 129 6.06 21.18 12.77
CA ALA A 129 4.80 20.75 13.36
C ALA A 129 3.65 20.76 12.33
N SER A 130 3.69 21.68 11.35
CA SER A 130 2.72 21.77 10.26
C SER A 130 2.74 20.60 9.27
N MET A 131 3.82 19.80 9.26
CA MET A 131 3.93 18.61 8.41
C MET A 131 3.42 17.34 9.10
N VAL A 132 3.13 17.41 10.41
CA VAL A 132 2.55 16.30 11.16
C VAL A 132 1.04 16.35 11.03
N LYS A 133 0.47 15.26 10.52
CA LYS A 133 -0.98 15.08 10.49
C LYS A 133 -1.38 14.08 11.54
N GLU A 134 -2.46 14.35 12.26
CA GLU A 134 -3.07 13.38 13.14
C GLU A 134 -4.29 12.79 12.44
N ILE A 135 -4.29 11.47 12.25
CA ILE A 135 -5.35 10.73 11.58
C ILE A 135 -5.70 9.57 12.51
N SER A 136 -6.95 9.52 12.97
CA SER A 136 -7.44 8.47 13.87
C SER A 136 -6.56 8.27 15.12
N GLY A 137 -6.06 9.37 15.70
CA GLY A 137 -5.19 9.35 16.89
C GLY A 137 -3.74 8.90 16.65
N SER A 138 -3.36 8.61 15.40
CA SER A 138 -1.98 8.30 15.02
C SER A 138 -1.33 9.47 14.27
N LEU A 139 -0.01 9.64 14.46
CA LEU A 139 0.74 10.69 13.79
C LEU A 139 1.28 10.20 12.44
N TYR A 140 1.14 11.02 11.42
CA TYR A 140 1.53 10.75 10.05
C TYR A 140 2.37 11.88 9.50
N VAL A 141 3.40 11.54 8.71
CA VAL A 141 4.32 12.49 8.09
C VAL A 141 4.58 12.08 6.64
N PRO A 142 4.73 13.03 5.70
CA PRO A 142 5.02 12.69 4.31
C PRO A 142 6.32 11.88 4.15
N ARG A 143 6.25 10.75 3.45
CA ARG A 143 7.41 9.87 3.21
C ARG A 143 8.54 10.57 2.47
N TRP A 144 8.23 11.38 1.46
CA TRP A 144 9.24 12.15 0.73
C TRP A 144 10.10 13.01 1.67
N PHE A 145 9.50 13.58 2.71
CA PHE A 145 10.20 14.43 3.67
C PHE A 145 11.11 13.59 4.59
N LEU A 146 10.58 12.49 5.13
CA LEU A 146 11.35 11.55 5.95
C LEU A 146 12.53 10.98 5.17
N ARG A 147 12.29 10.55 3.92
CA ARG A 147 13.31 9.99 3.02
C ARG A 147 14.41 11.02 2.77
N LYS A 148 14.06 12.26 2.46
CA LYS A 148 15.04 13.35 2.28
C LYS A 148 15.89 13.54 3.53
N ALA A 149 15.26 13.66 4.70
CA ALA A 149 15.96 13.86 5.96
C ALA A 149 16.89 12.69 6.34
N LEU A 150 16.55 11.45 5.95
CA LEU A 150 17.36 10.26 6.17
C LEU A 150 18.52 10.16 5.17
N ILE A 151 18.30 10.48 3.89
CA ILE A 151 19.35 10.53 2.87
C ILE A 151 20.41 11.56 3.25
N ASP A 152 20.00 12.75 3.71
CA ASP A 152 20.92 13.79 4.16
C ASP A 152 21.81 13.32 5.33
N ARG A 153 21.32 12.39 6.16
CA ARG A 153 22.10 11.75 7.24
C ARG A 153 22.99 10.64 6.72
N GLN A 154 22.51 9.85 5.76
CA GLN A 154 23.21 8.74 5.13
C GLN A 154 24.46 9.16 4.35
N VAL A 155 24.55 10.41 3.88
CA VAL A 155 25.82 10.96 3.34
C VAL A 155 27.00 10.77 4.33
N ARG A 156 26.71 10.59 5.63
CA ARG A 156 27.70 10.32 6.68
C ARG A 156 28.02 8.83 6.91
N GLN A 157 27.32 7.91 6.22
CA GLN A 157 27.44 6.45 6.33
C GLN A 157 27.37 5.82 4.90
N PRO A 158 28.48 5.80 4.15
CA PRO A 158 28.47 5.61 2.69
C PRO A 158 28.19 4.19 2.18
N TYR A 159 28.22 3.16 3.04
CA TYR A 159 28.11 1.75 2.64
C TYR A 159 26.69 1.17 2.71
N GLU A 160 25.73 1.99 3.11
CA GLU A 160 24.33 1.61 3.20
C GLU A 160 23.53 2.45 2.20
N HIS A 161 22.43 1.92 1.66
CA HIS A 161 21.50 2.63 0.78
C HIS A 161 20.09 2.58 1.36
N LEU A 162 19.42 3.73 1.50
CA LEU A 162 18.06 3.79 2.04
C LEU A 162 17.08 3.17 1.05
N VAL A 163 16.45 2.07 1.44
CA VAL A 163 15.48 1.34 0.63
C VAL A 163 14.10 1.92 0.84
N ARG A 164 13.63 1.91 2.08
CA ARG A 164 12.29 2.34 2.45
C ARG A 164 12.25 2.96 3.84
N VAL A 165 11.26 3.83 4.02
CA VAL A 165 10.83 4.30 5.34
C VAL A 165 9.74 3.35 5.80
N GLU A 166 9.85 2.81 7.01
CA GLU A 166 8.81 1.96 7.59
C GLU A 166 7.68 2.81 8.20
N GLY A 167 6.62 2.12 8.59
CA GLY A 167 5.40 2.72 9.14
C GLY A 167 4.23 2.50 8.21
N GLU A 168 3.05 2.33 8.79
CA GLU A 168 1.81 2.11 8.06
C GLU A 168 1.47 3.33 7.21
N TRP A 169 0.90 3.12 6.03
CA TRP A 169 0.33 4.19 5.22
C TRP A 169 -1.07 4.59 5.76
N ASP A 170 -1.45 5.86 5.64
CA ASP A 170 -2.76 6.39 6.11
C ASP A 170 -4.00 5.73 5.46
N GLY A 171 -3.84 5.00 4.36
CA GLY A 171 -4.90 4.21 3.72
C GLY A 171 -4.77 2.70 3.91
N GLU A 172 -3.79 2.21 4.69
CA GLU A 172 -3.49 0.79 4.82
C GLU A 172 -4.67 -0.01 5.42
N GLU A 173 -5.24 0.46 6.53
CA GLU A 173 -6.42 -0.18 7.13
C GLU A 173 -7.66 -0.16 6.21
N LYS A 174 -7.85 0.94 5.46
CA LYS A 174 -8.94 1.05 4.48
C LYS A 174 -8.75 0.11 3.29
N LEU A 175 -7.51 -0.10 2.85
CA LEU A 175 -7.21 -1.08 1.81
C LEU A 175 -7.63 -2.48 2.23
N TRP A 176 -7.37 -2.87 3.48
CA TRP A 176 -7.86 -4.14 3.98
C TRP A 176 -9.40 -4.19 3.98
N ARG A 177 -10.05 -3.22 4.64
CA ARG A 177 -11.50 -3.22 4.87
C ARG A 177 -12.35 -3.06 3.61
N GLU A 178 -11.91 -2.23 2.68
CA GLU A 178 -12.70 -1.89 1.49
C GLU A 178 -12.37 -2.78 0.28
N VAL A 179 -11.24 -3.49 0.30
CA VAL A 179 -10.76 -4.25 -0.87
C VAL A 179 -10.56 -5.73 -0.56
N PHE A 180 -9.73 -6.07 0.44
CA PHE A 180 -9.37 -7.47 0.71
C PHE A 180 -10.42 -8.21 1.54
N GLU A 181 -10.91 -7.61 2.61
CA GLU A 181 -11.89 -8.22 3.53
C GLU A 181 -13.21 -8.57 2.83
N PRO A 182 -13.83 -7.69 2.00
CA PRO A 182 -15.06 -8.03 1.31
C PRO A 182 -14.86 -9.25 0.39
N MET A 183 -13.71 -9.33 -0.28
CA MET A 183 -13.38 -10.43 -1.19
C MET A 183 -13.15 -11.74 -0.45
N LEU A 184 -12.49 -11.70 0.72
CA LEU A 184 -12.34 -12.86 1.59
C LEU A 184 -13.71 -13.36 2.11
N ASN A 185 -14.61 -12.46 2.47
CA ASN A 185 -15.96 -12.82 2.90
C ASN A 185 -16.74 -13.54 1.78
N TYR A 186 -16.57 -13.13 0.51
CA TYR A 186 -17.12 -13.88 -0.63
C TYR A 186 -16.57 -15.31 -0.75
N LEU A 187 -15.35 -15.61 -0.28
CA LEU A 187 -14.79 -16.98 -0.28
C LEU A 187 -15.46 -17.87 0.75
N ASN A 188 -15.81 -17.28 1.89
CA ASN A 188 -16.35 -17.99 3.04
C ASN A 188 -17.88 -18.14 2.98
N GLU A 189 -18.56 -17.44 2.04
CA GLU A 189 -19.98 -17.64 1.81
C GLU A 189 -20.25 -19.07 1.27
N PRO A 190 -21.16 -19.84 1.90
CA PRO A 190 -21.52 -21.17 1.40
C PRO A 190 -22.11 -21.05 -0.01
N ALA A 191 -21.73 -21.98 -0.90
CA ALA A 191 -22.03 -21.97 -2.35
C ALA A 191 -23.51 -21.76 -2.71
N SER A 192 -24.44 -22.04 -1.78
CA SER A 192 -25.88 -21.80 -1.92
C SER A 192 -26.28 -20.31 -1.98
N SER A 193 -25.42 -19.40 -1.53
CA SER A 193 -25.66 -17.94 -1.51
C SER A 193 -25.17 -17.24 -2.77
N ILE A 194 -24.17 -17.82 -3.44
CA ILE A 194 -23.51 -17.25 -4.63
C ILE A 194 -24.42 -17.30 -5.86
N SER A 195 -25.23 -18.36 -5.99
CA SER A 195 -26.24 -18.53 -7.05
C SER A 195 -27.27 -17.38 -7.10
N LYS A 196 -27.68 -16.85 -5.94
CA LYS A 196 -28.68 -15.76 -5.87
C LYS A 196 -28.09 -14.39 -6.19
N LYS A 197 -26.83 -14.11 -5.82
CA LYS A 197 -26.17 -12.80 -6.07
C LYS A 197 -25.62 -12.66 -7.49
N CYS A 198 -25.15 -13.73 -8.13
CA CYS A 198 -24.68 -13.66 -9.51
C CYS A 198 -25.80 -13.44 -10.52
N SER A 199 -27.01 -13.97 -10.26
CA SER A 199 -28.17 -13.74 -11.13
C SER A 199 -28.68 -12.30 -11.05
N SER A 200 -28.69 -11.66 -9.87
CA SER A 200 -29.18 -10.28 -9.72
C SER A 200 -28.22 -9.21 -10.25
N ARG A 201 -26.90 -9.45 -10.26
CA ARG A 201 -25.91 -8.51 -10.81
C ARG A 201 -25.68 -8.66 -12.32
N ALA A 202 -25.92 -9.84 -12.89
CA ALA A 202 -25.90 -10.04 -14.34
C ALA A 202 -27.15 -9.44 -15.02
N LEU A 203 -28.32 -9.46 -14.35
CA LEU A 203 -29.57 -8.92 -14.90
C LEU A 203 -29.64 -7.38 -14.88
N SER A 204 -28.90 -6.70 -14.00
CA SER A 204 -28.83 -5.22 -14.01
C SER A 204 -27.97 -4.63 -15.15
N HIS A 205 -27.22 -5.46 -15.87
CA HIS A 205 -26.44 -5.05 -17.04
C HIS A 205 -27.04 -5.48 -18.39
N SER A 206 -28.18 -6.18 -18.40
CA SER A 206 -28.87 -6.58 -19.64
C SER A 206 -29.99 -5.62 -20.07
N LEU A 207 -30.42 -4.70 -19.20
CA LEU A 207 -31.55 -3.80 -19.47
C LEU A 207 -31.16 -2.34 -19.73
N ALA A 208 -29.85 -2.02 -19.70
CA ALA A 208 -29.36 -0.66 -19.96
C ALA A 208 -28.81 -0.45 -21.38
N ASP A 209 -28.65 -1.52 -22.18
CA ASP A 209 -28.17 -1.45 -23.58
C ASP A 209 -29.31 -1.60 -24.62
N ALA A 210 -30.56 -1.37 -24.21
CA ALA A 210 -31.71 -1.41 -25.11
C ALA A 210 -32.61 -0.19 -24.93
N GLN A 211 -32.07 1.02 -25.12
CA GLN A 211 -32.81 2.24 -25.50
C GLN A 211 -31.95 3.14 -26.38
#